data_AF-A0A7S4BXB7-F1
#
_entry.id   AF-A0A7S4BXB7-F1
#
_cell.length_a   1.000
_cell.length_b   1.000
_cell.length_c   1.000
_cell.angle_alpha   90.00
_cell.angle_beta   90.00
_cell.angle_gamma   90.00
#
_symmetry.space_group_name_H-M   'P 1'
#
loop_
_entity.id
_entity.type
_entity.pdbx_description
1 polymer ?
#
loop_
_entity_poly.entity_id
_entity_poly.type
_entity_poly.pdbx_seq_one_letter_code
_entity_poly.pdbx_strand_id
1 'polypeptide(L)'
;LWGVQQPRFREKALSGPSRPLSRAPSSLKLQTQGDILTNFNVKDSLADLARGCIATAALCAFPMQHYPGRIIIHKIFLTVSKSPAGTEMSMRFIVVEALAFCLAVLALSVSAGDSLSAIFQLVGAICGGTVIFSVPGVLAMRTAESRLTRGVGLLLLLVGGFIAVAGSYVTLVQMGA
;
A
#
# COMPACT_ATOMS: atom_id res chain seq x y z
N LEU A 1 -1.48 14.92 18.89
CA LEU A 1 -1.22 14.61 20.32
C LEU A 1 -1.51 13.13 20.51
N TRP A 2 -0.47 12.32 20.31
CA TRP A 2 -0.53 10.86 20.23
C TRP A 2 -0.56 10.29 21.65
N GLY A 3 -1.55 9.47 21.96
CA GLY A 3 -1.67 8.76 23.23
C GLY A 3 -2.29 7.39 22.97
N VAL A 4 -1.55 6.51 22.31
CA VAL A 4 -1.93 5.10 22.17
C VAL A 4 -1.14 4.31 23.20
N GLN A 5 -1.87 3.93 24.25
CA GLN A 5 -1.43 3.13 25.38
C GLN A 5 -1.04 1.73 24.88
N GLN A 6 0.23 1.36 25.03
CA GLN A 6 0.70 -0.01 24.79
C GLN A 6 0.14 -0.94 25.88
N PRO A 7 -0.40 -2.14 25.53
CA PRO A 7 -0.80 -3.11 26.53
C PRO A 7 0.43 -3.70 27.24
N ARG A 8 0.50 -3.53 28.56
CA ARG A 8 1.49 -4.18 29.43
C ARG A 8 1.35 -5.69 29.32
N PHE A 9 2.29 -6.34 28.64
CA PHE A 9 2.52 -7.77 28.81
C PHE A 9 2.95 -8.03 30.25
N ARG A 10 2.07 -8.69 31.00
CA ARG A 10 2.26 -9.05 32.40
C ARG A 10 3.22 -10.23 32.46
N GLU A 11 4.48 -9.98 32.80
CA GLU A 11 5.46 -11.01 33.17
C GLU A 11 4.88 -11.86 34.31
N LYS A 12 4.48 -13.09 34.00
CA LYS A 12 4.44 -14.15 35.01
C LYS A 12 5.74 -14.92 34.89
N ALA A 13 6.58 -14.67 35.88
CA ALA A 13 7.82 -15.35 36.15
C ALA A 13 7.68 -16.88 36.08
N LEU A 14 8.40 -17.49 35.13
CA LEU A 14 8.81 -18.88 35.22
C LEU A 14 10.16 -18.90 35.94
N SER A 15 10.12 -19.32 37.20
CA SER A 15 11.26 -19.59 38.06
C SER A 15 12.13 -20.71 37.47
N GLY A 16 13.35 -20.38 37.06
CA GLY A 16 14.41 -21.32 36.65
C GLY A 16 15.78 -20.62 36.73
N PRO A 17 16.87 -21.36 37.04
CA PRO A 17 18.05 -20.79 37.71
C PRO A 17 18.89 -19.86 36.82
N SER A 18 19.31 -18.77 37.45
CA SER A 18 20.10 -17.66 36.96
C SER A 18 21.41 -18.10 36.32
N ARG A 19 21.52 -17.91 34.99
CA ARG A 19 22.82 -17.81 34.31
C ARG A 19 23.32 -16.36 34.43
N PRO A 20 24.60 -16.13 34.76
CA PRO A 20 25.13 -14.79 34.92
C PRO A 20 25.09 -14.03 33.59
N LEU A 21 24.49 -12.83 33.63
CA LEU A 21 24.47 -11.85 32.55
C LEU A 21 25.91 -11.46 32.17
N SER A 22 26.48 -12.19 31.22
CA SER A 22 27.69 -11.79 30.52
C SER A 22 27.33 -10.72 29.51
N ARG A 23 27.69 -9.47 29.84
CA ARG A 23 28.08 -8.41 28.90
C ARG A 23 27.12 -8.22 27.71
N ALA A 24 26.09 -7.40 27.90
CA ALA A 24 25.32 -6.88 26.76
C ALA A 24 26.24 -6.00 25.88
N PRO A 25 26.52 -6.36 24.62
CA PRO A 25 27.10 -5.41 23.69
C PRO A 25 26.02 -4.38 23.34
N SER A 26 26.33 -3.11 23.58
CA SER A 26 25.53 -1.92 23.32
C SER A 26 25.36 -1.62 21.82
N SER A 27 25.05 -2.63 21.02
CA SER A 27 24.86 -2.53 19.56
C SER A 27 23.99 -3.65 18.99
N LEU A 28 23.02 -4.15 19.77
CA LEU A 28 21.94 -4.98 19.24
C LEU A 28 20.93 -4.07 18.53
N LYS A 29 21.24 -3.66 17.29
CA LYS A 29 20.21 -3.25 16.34
C LYS A 29 19.29 -4.46 16.18
N LEU A 30 18.21 -4.53 16.95
CA LEU A 30 17.08 -5.40 16.63
C LEU A 30 16.55 -4.88 15.29
N GLN A 31 17.12 -5.39 14.19
CA GLN A 31 16.70 -5.03 12.85
C GLN A 31 15.39 -5.76 12.59
N THR A 32 14.31 -5.17 13.09
CA THR A 32 12.95 -5.63 12.84
C THR A 32 12.65 -5.47 11.36
N GLN A 33 12.30 -6.58 10.70
CA GLN A 33 11.90 -6.58 9.30
C GLN A 33 10.52 -5.92 9.14
N GLY A 34 10.29 -5.29 7.99
CA GLY A 34 9.04 -4.57 7.69
C GLY A 34 7.80 -5.47 7.68
N ASP A 35 7.99 -6.75 7.33
CA ASP A 35 6.99 -7.79 7.59
C ASP A 35 7.17 -8.35 9.01
N ILE A 36 6.17 -8.12 9.85
CA ILE A 36 6.18 -8.58 11.24
C ILE A 36 6.30 -10.11 11.32
N LEU A 37 5.72 -10.84 10.36
CA LEU A 37 5.73 -12.30 10.35
C LEU A 37 7.11 -12.85 9.99
N THR A 38 7.95 -12.08 9.29
CA THR A 38 9.34 -12.46 8.98
C THR A 38 10.24 -12.44 10.23
N ASN A 39 9.84 -11.76 11.30
CA ASN A 39 10.59 -11.73 12.56
C ASN A 39 10.36 -12.98 13.45
N PHE A 40 9.40 -13.84 13.10
CA PHE A 40 9.12 -15.09 13.81
C PHE A 40 9.80 -16.28 13.14
N ASN A 41 10.17 -17.28 13.94
CA ASN A 41 10.78 -18.51 13.42
C ASN A 41 9.80 -19.24 12.49
N VAL A 42 10.34 -19.89 11.45
CA VAL A 42 9.58 -20.70 10.47
C VAL A 42 8.86 -21.87 11.14
N LYS A 43 9.28 -22.30 12.34
CA LYS A 43 8.65 -23.40 13.08
C LYS A 43 7.52 -22.98 14.02
N ASP A 44 7.16 -21.69 14.06
CA ASP A 44 6.07 -21.21 14.90
C ASP A 44 4.71 -21.42 14.20
N SER A 45 3.94 -22.42 14.67
CA SER A 45 2.64 -22.77 14.09
C SER A 45 1.62 -21.64 14.14
N LEU A 46 1.73 -20.70 15.09
CA LEU A 46 0.84 -19.52 15.14
C LEU A 46 1.22 -18.51 14.07
N ALA A 47 2.52 -18.32 13.81
CA ALA A 47 3.00 -17.46 12.74
C ALA A 47 2.62 -18.02 11.36
N ASP A 48 2.71 -19.33 11.16
CA ASP A 48 2.29 -19.99 9.91
C ASP A 48 0.79 -19.87 9.65
N LEU A 49 -0.03 -20.02 10.70
CA LEU A 49 -1.47 -19.78 10.59
C LEU A 49 -1.76 -18.33 10.19
N ALA A 50 -1.07 -17.35 10.79
CA ALA A 50 -1.21 -15.95 10.44
C ALA A 50 -0.81 -15.68 8.97
N ARG A 51 0.31 -16.25 8.50
CA ARG A 51 0.75 -16.17 7.10
C ARG A 51 -0.32 -16.71 6.15
N GLY A 52 -0.89 -17.88 6.46
CA GLY A 52 -1.98 -18.49 5.69
C GLY A 52 -3.25 -17.63 5.63
N CYS A 53 -3.65 -17.04 6.77
CA CYS A 53 -4.79 -16.14 6.84
C CYS A 53 -4.58 -14.88 5.99
N ILE A 54 -3.40 -14.24 6.08
CA ILE A 54 -3.08 -13.05 5.27
C ILE A 54 -3.03 -13.39 3.78
N ALA A 55 -2.41 -14.52 3.40
CA ALA A 55 -2.37 -14.96 2.02
C ALA A 55 -3.78 -15.20 1.45
N THR A 56 -4.65 -15.86 2.23
CA THR A 56 -6.04 -16.11 1.83
C THR A 56 -6.82 -14.80 1.68
N ALA A 57 -6.66 -13.87 2.62
CA ALA A 57 -7.28 -12.55 2.54
C ALA A 57 -6.82 -11.77 1.29
N ALA A 58 -5.52 -11.81 0.97
CA ALA A 58 -4.97 -11.16 -0.22
C ALA A 58 -5.51 -11.79 -1.51
N LEU A 59 -5.58 -13.12 -1.59
CA LEU A 59 -6.13 -13.84 -2.76
C LEU A 59 -7.60 -13.52 -3.00
N CYS A 60 -8.40 -13.37 -1.95
CA CYS A 60 -9.81 -12.97 -2.06
C CYS A 60 -9.97 -11.48 -2.39
N ALA A 61 -9.11 -10.62 -1.85
CA ALA A 61 -9.17 -9.18 -2.07
C ALA A 61 -8.76 -8.78 -3.50
N PHE A 62 -7.83 -9.51 -4.11
CA PHE A 62 -7.32 -9.22 -5.45
C PHE A 62 -8.40 -9.11 -6.53
N PRO A 63 -9.26 -10.13 -6.77
CA PRO A 63 -10.33 -10.03 -7.77
C PRO A 63 -11.39 -8.98 -7.40
N MET A 64 -11.66 -8.82 -6.10
CA MET A 64 -12.64 -7.86 -5.60
C MET A 64 -12.23 -6.41 -5.91
N GLN A 65 -10.94 -6.09 -5.78
CA GLN A 65 -10.40 -4.75 -6.10
C GLN A 65 -10.20 -4.56 -7.60
N HIS A 66 -9.84 -5.61 -8.34
CA HIS A 66 -9.62 -5.54 -9.78
C HIS A 66 -10.92 -5.23 -10.56
N TYR A 67 -12.05 -5.79 -10.13
CA TYR A 67 -13.34 -5.63 -10.81
C TYR A 67 -13.76 -4.15 -11.06
N PRO A 68 -13.84 -3.27 -10.03
CA PRO A 68 -14.17 -1.87 -10.25
C PRO A 68 -13.07 -1.11 -11.02
N GLY A 69 -11.79 -1.49 -10.84
CA GLY A 69 -10.65 -0.91 -11.56
C GLY A 69 -10.80 -1.07 -13.07
N ARG A 70 -11.10 -2.29 -13.53
CA ARG A 70 -11.30 -2.60 -14.95
C ARG A 70 -12.40 -1.75 -15.60
N ILE A 71 -13.49 -1.48 -14.89
CA ILE A 71 -14.60 -0.65 -15.40
C ILE A 71 -14.11 0.77 -15.67
N ILE A 72 -13.31 1.34 -14.77
CA ILE A 72 -12.76 2.69 -14.91
C ILE A 72 -11.75 2.73 -16.07
N ILE A 73 -10.85 1.74 -16.14
CA ILE A 73 -9.85 1.63 -17.23
C ILE A 73 -10.55 1.55 -18.59
N HIS A 74 -11.62 0.76 -18.71
CA HIS A 74 -12.41 0.67 -19.94
C HIS A 74 -13.04 2.01 -20.33
N LYS A 75 -13.61 2.76 -19.37
CA LYS A 75 -14.15 4.10 -19.63
C LYS A 75 -13.09 5.09 -20.11
N ILE A 76 -11.90 5.05 -19.50
CA ILE A 76 -10.75 5.86 -19.93
C ILE A 76 -10.33 5.46 -21.35
N PHE A 77 -10.22 4.17 -21.62
CA PHE A 77 -9.84 3.64 -22.94
C PHE A 77 -10.80 4.07 -24.04
N LEU A 78 -12.12 4.01 -23.80
CA LEU A 78 -13.14 4.49 -24.74
C LEU A 78 -13.03 6.00 -24.98
N THR A 79 -12.80 6.77 -23.91
CA THR A 79 -12.63 8.23 -23.99
C THR A 79 -11.40 8.62 -24.82
N VAL A 80 -10.27 7.93 -24.60
CA VAL A 80 -9.01 8.18 -25.32
C VAL A 80 -9.10 7.72 -26.78
N SER A 81 -9.70 6.57 -27.04
CA SER A 81 -9.81 5.99 -28.39
C SER A 81 -10.82 6.71 -29.28
N LYS A 82 -11.57 7.70 -28.74
CA LYS A 82 -12.69 8.41 -29.40
C LYS A 82 -13.66 7.46 -30.12
N SER A 83 -13.75 6.21 -29.65
CA SER A 83 -14.45 5.16 -30.35
C SER A 83 -15.94 5.26 -30.00
N PRO A 84 -16.85 5.39 -30.99
CA PRO A 84 -18.28 5.49 -30.73
C PRO A 84 -18.92 4.15 -30.34
N ALA A 85 -18.12 3.09 -30.18
CA ALA A 85 -18.60 1.73 -30.06
C ALA A 85 -18.89 1.33 -28.61
N GLY A 86 -20.17 1.15 -28.31
CA GLY A 86 -20.72 0.16 -27.37
C GLY A 86 -20.33 0.29 -25.89
N THR A 87 -21.35 0.38 -25.03
CA THR A 87 -21.19 0.26 -23.57
C THR A 87 -20.67 -1.11 -23.12
N GLU A 88 -20.66 -2.11 -24.02
CA GLU A 88 -20.28 -3.48 -23.72
C GLU A 88 -18.77 -3.73 -23.85
N MET A 89 -18.21 -4.30 -22.78
CA MET A 89 -16.78 -4.60 -22.68
C MET A 89 -16.46 -5.89 -23.45
N SER A 90 -15.66 -5.79 -24.51
CA SER A 90 -15.26 -6.97 -25.30
C SER A 90 -14.50 -7.98 -24.44
N MET A 91 -14.78 -9.28 -24.60
CA MET A 91 -14.03 -10.36 -23.93
C MET A 91 -12.52 -10.29 -24.20
N ARG A 92 -12.11 -9.82 -25.39
CA ARG A 92 -10.69 -9.61 -25.71
C ARG A 92 -10.06 -8.54 -24.83
N PHE A 93 -10.78 -7.44 -24.57
CA PHE A 93 -10.32 -6.37 -23.69
C PHE A 93 -10.18 -6.88 -22.25
N ILE A 94 -11.17 -7.64 -21.76
CA ILE A 94 -11.14 -8.21 -20.40
C ILE A 94 -9.92 -9.11 -20.21
N VAL A 95 -9.65 -10.01 -21.16
CA VAL A 95 -8.53 -10.94 -21.06
C VAL A 95 -7.19 -10.20 -21.15
N VAL A 96 -7.03 -9.28 -22.11
CA VAL A 96 -5.79 -8.52 -22.29
C VAL A 96 -5.51 -7.63 -21.08
N GLU A 97 -6.53 -6.95 -20.55
CA GLU A 97 -6.38 -6.08 -19.38
C GLU A 97 -6.04 -6.88 -18.12
N ALA A 98 -6.72 -8.01 -17.88
CA ALA A 98 -6.39 -8.88 -16.74
C ALA A 98 -4.97 -9.46 -16.85
N LEU A 99 -4.55 -9.90 -18.04
CA LEU A 99 -3.18 -10.38 -18.26
C LEU A 99 -2.16 -9.26 -18.05
N ALA A 100 -2.40 -8.06 -18.60
CA ALA A 100 -1.54 -6.91 -18.41
C ALA A 100 -1.42 -6.52 -16.93
N PHE A 101 -2.53 -6.54 -16.19
CA PHE A 101 -2.55 -6.25 -14.76
C PHE A 101 -1.77 -7.30 -13.96
N CYS A 102 -2.00 -8.59 -14.21
CA CYS A 102 -1.24 -9.67 -13.55
C CYS A 102 0.26 -9.58 -13.85
N LEU A 103 0.64 -9.29 -15.10
CA LEU A 103 2.04 -9.10 -15.48
C LEU A 103 2.66 -7.87 -14.80
N ALA A 104 1.92 -6.77 -14.69
CA ALA A 104 2.39 -5.57 -13.99
C ALA A 104 2.60 -5.83 -12.49
N VAL A 105 1.66 -6.52 -11.83
CA VAL A 105 1.78 -6.90 -10.41
C VAL A 105 2.94 -7.87 -10.21
N LEU A 106 3.13 -8.84 -11.11
CA LEU A 106 4.26 -9.76 -11.07
C LEU A 106 5.60 -9.02 -11.24
N ALA A 107 5.70 -8.13 -12.23
CA ALA A 107 6.89 -7.32 -12.46
C ALA A 107 7.22 -6.47 -11.22
N LEU A 108 6.20 -5.86 -10.61
CA LEU A 108 6.36 -5.11 -9.36
C LEU A 108 6.85 -6.01 -8.23
N SER A 109 6.25 -7.19 -8.05
CA SER A 109 6.65 -8.16 -7.02
C SER A 109 8.10 -8.61 -7.19
N VAL A 110 8.56 -8.84 -8.42
CA VAL A 110 9.96 -9.20 -8.70
C VAL A 110 10.89 -8.02 -8.43
N SER A 111 10.50 -6.80 -8.82
CA SER A 111 11.30 -5.60 -8.60
C SER A 111 11.42 -5.18 -7.12
N ALA A 112 10.41 -5.50 -6.31
CA ALA A 112 10.35 -5.10 -4.91
C ALA A 112 11.10 -6.04 -3.96
N GLY A 113 11.39 -7.27 -4.39
CA GLY A 113 11.98 -8.30 -3.55
C GLY A 113 11.20 -8.50 -2.25
N ASP A 114 11.91 -8.57 -1.13
CA ASP A 114 11.34 -8.80 0.21
C ASP A 114 10.84 -7.51 0.90
N SER A 115 10.88 -6.37 0.22
CA SER A 115 10.58 -5.05 0.81
C SER A 115 9.08 -4.74 0.82
N LEU A 116 8.30 -5.54 1.55
CA LEU A 116 6.85 -5.34 1.71
C LEU A 116 6.50 -3.96 2.30
N SER A 117 7.36 -3.40 3.16
CA SER A 117 7.17 -2.05 3.70
C SER A 117 7.28 -0.96 2.63
N ALA A 118 8.16 -1.13 1.65
CA ALA A 118 8.31 -0.21 0.53
C ALA A 118 7.03 -0.21 -0.31
N ILE A 119 6.49 -1.39 -0.64
CA ILE A 119 5.23 -1.50 -1.40
C ILE A 119 4.09 -0.77 -0.68
N PHE A 120 3.94 -0.97 0.64
CA PHE A 120 2.90 -0.26 1.39
C PHE A 120 3.11 1.25 1.48
N GLN A 121 4.36 1.72 1.55
CA GLN A 121 4.66 3.14 1.48
C GLN A 121 4.29 3.73 0.12
N LEU A 122 4.59 3.04 -0.98
CA LEU A 122 4.24 3.47 -2.33
C LEU A 122 2.71 3.55 -2.49
N VAL A 123 2.00 2.50 -2.10
CA VAL A 123 0.54 2.47 -2.14
C VAL A 123 -0.05 3.58 -1.28
N GLY A 124 0.50 3.80 -0.09
CA GLY A 124 0.09 4.89 0.81
C GLY A 124 0.34 6.28 0.22
N ALA A 125 1.47 6.50 -0.44
CA ALA A 125 1.80 7.77 -1.08
C ALA A 125 0.87 8.07 -2.26
N ILE A 126 0.63 7.09 -3.12
CA ILE A 126 -0.22 7.24 -4.30
C ILE A 126 -1.70 7.35 -3.89
N CYS A 127 -2.21 6.39 -3.12
CA CYS A 127 -3.61 6.37 -2.71
C CYS A 127 -3.93 7.52 -1.76
N GLY A 128 -3.06 7.81 -0.79
CA GLY A 128 -3.21 8.95 0.12
C GLY A 128 -3.19 10.28 -0.63
N GLY A 129 -2.19 10.51 -1.50
CA GLY A 129 -2.11 11.73 -2.30
C GLY A 129 -3.31 11.94 -3.22
N THR A 130 -3.81 10.87 -3.85
CA THR A 130 -4.94 10.96 -4.77
C THR A 130 -6.29 11.06 -4.05
N VAL A 131 -6.61 10.13 -3.16
CA VAL A 131 -7.93 10.04 -2.54
C VAL A 131 -8.13 11.09 -1.45
N ILE A 132 -7.12 11.34 -0.61
CA ILE A 132 -7.26 12.23 0.55
C ILE A 132 -7.12 13.70 0.14
N PHE A 133 -6.26 14.00 -0.83
CA PHE A 133 -5.97 15.40 -1.22
C PHE A 133 -6.49 15.77 -2.60
N SER A 134 -6.28 14.91 -3.62
CA SER A 134 -6.64 15.27 -4.99
C SER A 134 -8.14 15.24 -5.25
N VAL A 135 -8.87 14.22 -4.78
CA VAL A 135 -10.34 14.14 -4.95
C VAL A 135 -11.05 15.35 -4.33
N PRO A 136 -10.89 15.67 -3.02
CA PRO A 136 -11.53 16.85 -2.47
C PRO A 136 -11.00 18.16 -3.08
N GLY A 137 -9.73 18.20 -3.51
CA GLY A 137 -9.15 19.35 -4.22
C GLY A 137 -9.84 19.63 -5.56
N VAL A 138 -10.05 18.60 -6.40
CA VAL A 138 -10.80 18.73 -7.67
C VAL A 138 -12.24 19.13 -7.42
N LEU A 139 -12.91 18.48 -6.46
CA LEU A 139 -14.31 18.80 -6.12
C LEU A 139 -14.44 20.24 -5.65
N ALA A 140 -13.57 20.69 -4.73
CA ALA A 140 -13.55 22.07 -4.26
C ALA A 140 -13.32 23.07 -5.40
N MET A 141 -12.46 22.77 -6.37
CA MET A 141 -12.27 23.64 -7.54
C MET A 141 -13.47 23.68 -8.48
N ARG A 142 -14.23 22.58 -8.60
CA ARG A 142 -15.40 22.48 -9.48
C ARG A 142 -16.64 23.14 -8.87
N THR A 143 -16.80 23.11 -7.55
CA THR A 143 -17.95 23.68 -6.84
C THR A 143 -17.66 25.06 -6.23
N ALA A 144 -16.47 25.62 -6.44
CA ALA A 144 -16.09 26.90 -5.85
C ALA A 144 -16.83 28.09 -6.49
N GLU A 145 -17.65 28.76 -5.68
CA GLU A 145 -18.22 30.06 -6.01
C GLU A 145 -17.26 31.22 -5.68
N SER A 146 -16.34 31.02 -4.73
CA SER A 146 -15.38 32.04 -4.28
C SER A 146 -13.94 31.75 -4.71
N ARG A 147 -13.15 32.82 -4.93
CA ARG A 147 -11.71 32.71 -5.25
C ARG A 147 -10.91 32.01 -4.14
N LEU A 148 -11.31 32.18 -2.89
CA LEU A 148 -10.64 31.58 -1.74
C LEU A 148 -10.82 30.06 -1.73
N THR A 149 -12.05 29.57 -1.92
CA THR A 149 -12.35 28.13 -2.00
C THR A 149 -11.61 27.46 -3.16
N ARG A 150 -11.51 28.16 -4.31
CA ARG A 150 -10.72 27.68 -5.45
C ARG A 150 -9.22 27.61 -5.17
N GLY A 151 -8.69 28.57 -4.40
CA GLY A 151 -7.31 28.57 -3.93
C GLY A 151 -7.01 27.39 -3.00
N VAL A 152 -7.92 27.08 -2.07
CA VAL A 152 -7.80 25.90 -1.20
C VAL A 152 -7.81 24.61 -2.02
N GLY A 153 -8.71 24.48 -3.00
CA GLY A 153 -8.75 23.31 -3.89
C GLY A 153 -7.45 23.11 -4.67
N LEU A 154 -6.87 24.20 -5.19
CA LEU A 154 -5.57 24.16 -5.87
C LEU A 154 -4.44 23.75 -4.92
N LEU A 155 -4.42 24.30 -3.69
CA LEU A 155 -3.43 23.96 -2.68
C LEU A 155 -3.48 22.46 -2.32
N LEU A 156 -4.68 21.92 -2.12
CA LEU A 156 -4.86 20.48 -1.85
C LEU A 156 -4.34 19.62 -3.00
N LEU A 157 -4.57 20.04 -4.25
CA LEU A 157 -4.01 19.33 -5.41
C LEU A 157 -2.49 19.38 -5.47
N LEU A 158 -1.90 20.53 -5.20
CA LEU A 158 -0.43 20.67 -5.19
C LEU A 158 0.20 19.84 -4.08
N VAL A 159 -0.38 19.87 -2.88
CA VAL A 159 0.10 19.07 -1.74
C VAL A 159 -0.08 17.57 -2.02
N GLY A 160 -1.23 17.15 -2.52
CA GLY A 160 -1.50 15.76 -2.89
C GLY A 160 -0.54 15.25 -3.96
N GLY A 161 -0.32 16.05 -5.01
CA GLY A 161 0.64 15.74 -6.07
C GLY A 161 2.08 15.66 -5.54
N PHE A 162 2.50 16.60 -4.69
CA PHE A 162 3.82 16.58 -4.07
C PHE A 162 4.04 15.33 -3.21
N ILE A 163 3.07 14.96 -2.37
CA ILE A 163 3.15 13.76 -1.53
C ILE A 163 3.25 12.50 -2.40
N ALA A 164 2.44 12.40 -3.46
CA ALA A 164 2.47 11.25 -4.36
C ALA A 164 3.83 11.12 -5.07
N VAL A 165 4.39 12.23 -5.58
CA VAL A 165 5.67 12.23 -6.30
C VAL A 165 6.84 12.01 -5.36
N ALA A 166 6.95 12.79 -4.29
CA ALA A 166 8.06 12.69 -3.34
C ALA A 166 8.04 11.32 -2.62
N GLY A 167 6.87 10.85 -2.20
CA GLY A 167 6.71 9.54 -1.57
C GLY A 167 7.11 8.41 -2.51
N SER A 168 6.61 8.43 -3.76
CA SER A 168 7.00 7.41 -4.75
C SER A 168 8.48 7.44 -5.07
N TYR A 169 9.09 8.63 -5.19
CA TYR A 169 10.52 8.77 -5.43
C TYR A 169 11.36 8.15 -4.31
N VAL A 170 11.07 8.48 -3.05
CA VAL A 170 11.78 7.91 -1.90
C VAL A 170 11.66 6.39 -1.89
N THR A 171 10.47 5.85 -2.13
CA THR A 171 10.27 4.41 -2.16
C THR A 171 11.03 3.74 -3.31
N LEU A 172 11.02 4.33 -4.52
CA LEU A 172 11.76 3.78 -5.66
C LEU A 172 13.27 3.78 -5.42
N VAL A 173 13.82 4.84 -4.80
CA VAL A 173 15.23 4.88 -4.40
C VAL A 173 15.53 3.79 -3.38
N GLN A 174 14.62 3.54 -2.43
CA GLN A 174 14.80 2.49 -1.43
C GLN A 174 14.69 1.08 -2.01
N MET A 175 13.98 0.88 -3.12
CA MET A 175 13.88 -0.41 -3.83
C MET A 175 15.08 -0.66 -4.75
N GLY A 176 15.73 0.40 -5.26
CA GLY A 176 16.87 0.31 -6.16
C GLY A 176 18.25 0.37 -5.49
N ALA A 177 18.30 0.66 -4.18
CA ALA A 177 19.51 0.67 -3.35
C ALA A 177 19.64 -0.63 -2.54
#